data_AF-A0A5S6QR28-F1
#
_entry.id   AF-A0A5S6QR28-F1
#
_cell.length_a   1.000
_cell.length_b   1.000
_cell.length_c   1.000
_cell.angle_alpha   90.00
_cell.angle_beta   90.00
_cell.angle_gamma   90.00
#
_symmetry.space_group_name_H-M   'P 1'
#
loop_
_entity.id
_entity.type
_entity.pdbx_description
1 polymer ?
#
loop_
_entity_poly.entity_id
_entity_poly.type
_entity_poly.pdbx_seq_one_letter_code
_entity_poly.pdbx_strand_id
1 'polypeptide(L)'
;MTQIVELFQKQMEMQQQQIEAQRKQIETLLSRLAPVARTPPMVASSVPNFTAFDLASELWKDYWTRFKTLAGANSIPEDKLAQVFLTNQTTTTFKLLNTLAGQPTPPKNINDLSMSNIVEFMKDQYDSRRFVVRERFRFWSDMKRKPGETIQEMAARI
;
A
#
# COMPACT_ATOMS: atom_id res chain seq x y z
N MET A 1 -34.81 63.36 32.80
CA MET A 1 -35.18 61.92 32.77
C MET A 1 -35.35 61.36 31.36
N THR A 2 -35.70 62.16 30.36
CA THR A 2 -35.90 61.73 28.95
C THR A 2 -34.62 61.25 28.25
N GLN A 3 -33.48 61.90 28.46
CA GLN A 3 -32.21 61.51 27.81
C GLN A 3 -31.65 60.14 28.23
N ILE A 4 -31.93 59.72 29.48
CA ILE A 4 -31.48 58.41 29.99
C ILE A 4 -32.29 57.28 29.35
N VAL A 5 -33.59 57.52 29.13
CA VAL A 5 -34.49 56.55 28.47
C VAL A 5 -34.10 56.39 27.00
N GLU A 6 -33.80 57.48 26.29
CA GLU A 6 -33.31 57.42 24.91
C GLU A 6 -31.97 56.70 24.78
N LEU A 7 -31.04 56.93 25.71
CA LEU A 7 -29.76 56.24 25.72
C LEU A 7 -29.94 54.73 25.94
N PHE A 8 -30.84 54.35 26.85
CA PHE A 8 -31.12 52.94 27.13
C PHE A 8 -31.82 52.24 25.96
N GLN A 9 -32.74 52.95 25.29
CA GLN A 9 -33.42 52.44 24.10
C GLN A 9 -32.45 52.25 22.93
N LYS A 10 -31.55 53.21 22.72
CA LYS A 10 -30.50 53.12 21.70
C LYS A 10 -29.51 51.98 21.98
N GLN A 11 -29.23 51.69 23.25
CA GLN A 11 -28.39 50.57 23.64
C GLN A 11 -29.06 49.22 23.35
N MET A 12 -30.37 49.11 23.59
CA MET A 12 -31.13 47.89 23.26
C MET A 12 -31.22 47.65 21.75
N GLU A 13 -31.45 48.70 20.94
CA GLU A 13 -31.48 48.59 19.48
C GLU A 13 -30.12 48.14 18.92
N MET A 14 -29.03 48.69 19.43
CA MET A 14 -27.68 48.30 19.01
C MET A 14 -27.39 46.82 19.35
N GLN A 15 -27.78 46.39 20.55
CA GLN A 15 -27.59 45.00 20.97
C GLN A 15 -28.42 44.04 20.11
N GLN A 16 -29.65 44.42 19.75
CA GLN A 16 -30.53 43.61 18.92
C GLN A 16 -30.01 43.49 17.48
N GLN A 17 -29.52 44.59 16.90
CA GLN A 17 -28.88 44.57 15.57
C GLN A 17 -27.62 43.67 15.55
N GLN A 18 -26.83 43.68 16.62
CA GLN A 18 -25.63 42.84 16.72
C GLN A 18 -25.99 41.34 16.74
N ILE A 19 -27.05 40.97 17.46
CA ILE A 19 -27.56 39.58 17.52
C ILE A 19 -28.08 39.14 16.13
N GLU A 20 -28.80 40.01 15.42
CA GLU A 20 -29.27 39.70 14.07
C GLU A 20 -28.12 39.55 13.06
N ALA A 21 -27.10 40.40 13.14
CA ALA A 21 -25.92 40.30 12.30
C ALA A 21 -25.17 38.97 12.53
N GLN A 22 -25.01 38.56 13.79
CA GLN A 22 -24.43 37.27 14.15
C GLN A 22 -25.28 36.10 13.63
N ARG A 23 -26.61 36.18 13.75
CA ARG A 23 -27.51 35.16 13.20
C ARG A 23 -27.36 35.00 11.70
N LYS A 24 -27.32 36.11 10.94
CA LYS A 24 -27.10 36.08 9.48
C LYS A 24 -25.74 35.50 9.10
N GLN A 25 -24.70 35.79 9.86
CA GLN A 25 -23.37 35.20 9.65
C GLN A 25 -23.38 33.69 9.90
N ILE A 26 -23.99 33.25 11.00
CA ILE A 26 -24.14 31.83 11.32
C ILE A 26 -24.97 31.12 10.24
N GLU A 27 -26.06 31.72 9.79
CA GLU A 27 -26.89 31.18 8.70
C GLU A 27 -26.13 31.10 7.37
N THR A 28 -25.29 32.08 7.07
CA THR A 28 -24.41 32.05 5.88
C THR A 28 -23.37 30.93 5.97
N LEU A 29 -22.77 30.73 7.16
CA LEU A 29 -21.83 29.64 7.40
C LEU A 29 -22.53 28.28 7.32
N LEU A 30 -23.71 28.14 7.91
CA LEU A 30 -24.54 26.93 7.83
C LEU A 30 -25.00 26.65 6.40
N SER A 31 -25.28 27.69 5.60
CA SER A 31 -25.64 27.54 4.18
C SER A 31 -24.46 27.05 3.33
N ARG A 32 -23.22 27.40 3.70
CA ARG A 32 -22.00 26.86 3.08
C ARG A 32 -21.66 25.45 3.55
N LEU A 33 -22.10 25.09 4.76
CA LEU A 33 -21.93 23.76 5.36
C LEU A 33 -23.11 22.82 5.06
N ALA A 34 -24.21 23.34 4.52
CA ALA A 34 -25.33 22.53 4.07
C ALA A 34 -24.76 21.46 3.13
N PRO A 35 -25.03 20.18 3.41
CA PRO A 35 -24.37 19.11 2.71
C PRO A 35 -24.80 19.26 1.26
N VAL A 36 -23.82 19.49 0.40
CA VAL A 36 -23.86 18.91 -0.94
C VAL A 36 -23.91 17.40 -0.70
N ALA A 37 -25.10 16.89 -0.35
CA ALA A 37 -25.52 15.54 -0.56
C ALA A 37 -25.77 15.37 -2.07
N ARG A 38 -24.84 15.85 -2.89
CA ARG A 38 -24.44 15.03 -4.01
C ARG A 38 -23.60 13.99 -3.32
N THR A 39 -24.20 12.84 -2.98
CA THR A 39 -23.48 11.61 -3.26
C THR A 39 -22.82 11.86 -4.60
N PRO A 40 -21.48 11.95 -4.67
CA PRO A 40 -20.85 11.76 -5.96
C PRO A 40 -21.52 10.49 -6.49
N PRO A 41 -21.85 10.36 -7.79
CA PRO A 41 -21.99 9.00 -8.30
C PRO A 41 -20.78 8.29 -7.72
N MET A 42 -21.03 7.23 -6.96
CA MET A 42 -19.98 6.31 -6.58
C MET A 42 -19.55 5.78 -7.94
N VAL A 43 -18.66 6.54 -8.60
CA VAL A 43 -17.64 5.99 -9.45
C VAL A 43 -17.07 5.00 -8.46
N ALA A 44 -17.51 3.75 -8.60
CA ALA A 44 -16.66 2.64 -8.29
C ALA A 44 -15.37 3.07 -8.96
N SER A 45 -14.45 3.65 -8.18
CA SER A 45 -13.08 3.73 -8.59
C SER A 45 -12.84 2.29 -8.94
N SER A 46 -12.72 1.98 -10.24
CA SER A 46 -12.24 0.68 -10.63
C SER A 46 -10.82 0.70 -10.10
N VAL A 47 -10.68 0.39 -8.81
CA VAL A 47 -9.40 0.24 -8.16
C VAL A 47 -8.74 -0.76 -9.08
N PRO A 48 -7.68 -0.35 -9.79
CA PRO A 48 -7.06 -1.22 -10.76
C PRO A 48 -6.73 -2.50 -9.98
N ASN A 49 -7.30 -3.63 -10.40
CA ASN A 49 -7.12 -4.87 -9.68
C ASN A 49 -5.64 -5.21 -9.78
N PHE A 50 -4.89 -4.94 -8.72
CA PHE A 50 -3.47 -5.24 -8.69
C PHE A 50 -3.32 -6.72 -8.38
N THR A 51 -2.63 -7.44 -9.24
CA THR A 51 -2.48 -8.88 -9.10
C THR A 51 -1.47 -9.22 -8.00
N ALA A 52 -1.76 -10.29 -7.26
CA ALA A 52 -0.84 -10.88 -6.29
C ALA A 52 0.43 -11.42 -6.97
N PHE A 53 1.49 -11.63 -6.20
CA PHE A 53 2.72 -12.22 -6.73
C PHE A 53 2.50 -13.68 -7.15
N ASP A 54 2.97 -14.02 -8.36
CA ASP A 54 3.00 -15.37 -8.88
C ASP A 54 4.34 -15.67 -9.57
N LEU A 55 4.99 -16.73 -9.09
CA LEU A 55 6.30 -17.21 -9.57
C LEU A 55 6.25 -17.77 -10.99
N ALA A 56 5.08 -18.25 -11.43
CA ALA A 56 4.92 -18.76 -12.79
C ALA A 56 4.78 -17.61 -13.81
N SER A 57 4.35 -16.43 -13.35
CA SER A 57 4.02 -15.29 -14.21
C SER A 57 5.14 -14.25 -14.26
N GLU A 58 5.85 -13.99 -13.16
CA GLU A 58 6.87 -12.94 -13.11
C GLU A 58 7.97 -13.18 -12.06
N LEU A 59 9.09 -12.45 -12.20
CA LEU A 59 10.17 -12.45 -11.21
C LEU A 59 9.82 -11.55 -10.02
N TRP A 60 10.30 -11.92 -8.84
CA TRP A 60 10.09 -11.14 -7.60
C TRP A 60 10.52 -9.67 -7.75
N LYS A 61 11.66 -9.41 -8.38
CA LYS A 61 12.17 -8.04 -8.65
C LYS A 61 11.17 -7.20 -9.44
N ASP A 62 10.54 -7.81 -10.45
CA ASP A 62 9.63 -7.12 -11.35
C ASP A 62 8.31 -6.84 -10.62
N TYR A 63 7.78 -7.85 -9.91
CA TYR A 63 6.63 -7.69 -9.02
C TYR A 63 6.84 -6.55 -8.01
N TRP A 64 7.98 -6.57 -7.32
CA TRP A 64 8.30 -5.57 -6.30
C TRP A 64 8.36 -4.16 -6.89
N THR A 65 8.85 -4.02 -8.13
CA THR A 65 8.86 -2.76 -8.85
C THR A 65 7.43 -2.29 -9.16
N ARG A 66 6.56 -3.18 -9.65
CA ARG A 66 5.14 -2.85 -9.88
C ARG A 66 4.43 -2.44 -8.59
N PHE A 67 4.69 -3.14 -7.48
CA PHE A 67 4.07 -2.82 -6.19
C PHE A 67 4.51 -1.45 -5.68
N LYS A 68 5.79 -1.09 -5.80
CA LYS A 68 6.26 0.27 -5.47
C LYS A 68 5.59 1.35 -6.33
N THR A 69 5.39 1.08 -7.63
CA THR A 69 4.65 1.99 -8.51
C THR A 69 3.20 2.15 -8.06
N LEU A 70 2.52 1.06 -7.69
CA LEU A 70 1.17 1.10 -7.12
C LEU A 70 1.15 1.96 -5.84
N ALA A 71 2.07 1.70 -4.92
CA ALA A 71 2.13 2.42 -3.65
C ALA A 71 2.37 3.92 -3.84
N GLY A 72 3.30 4.30 -4.73
CA GLY A 72 3.56 5.69 -5.07
C GLY A 72 2.36 6.35 -5.74
N ALA A 73 1.74 5.69 -6.72
CA ALA A 73 0.57 6.22 -7.43
C ALA A 73 -0.63 6.46 -6.51
N ASN A 74 -0.80 5.62 -5.48
CA ASN A 74 -1.90 5.72 -4.51
C ASN A 74 -1.51 6.49 -3.23
N SER A 75 -0.32 7.10 -3.18
CA SER A 75 0.18 7.83 -2.00
C SER A 75 0.09 7.02 -0.70
N ILE A 76 0.42 5.73 -0.77
CA ILE A 76 0.32 4.82 0.38
C ILE A 76 1.39 5.20 1.41
N PRO A 77 1.01 5.45 2.68
CA PRO A 77 1.96 5.72 3.75
C PRO A 77 2.94 4.56 3.99
N GLU A 78 4.19 4.87 4.30
CA GLU A 78 5.25 3.86 4.48
C GLU A 78 4.94 2.86 5.62
N ASP A 79 4.31 3.34 6.69
CA ASP A 79 3.85 2.54 7.83
C ASP A 79 2.73 1.54 7.46
N LYS A 80 2.04 1.78 6.34
CA LYS A 80 0.96 0.93 5.84
C LYS A 80 1.38 0.01 4.70
N LEU A 81 2.57 0.17 4.13
CA LEU A 81 3.04 -0.64 2.99
C LEU A 81 3.00 -2.13 3.25
N ALA A 82 3.48 -2.55 4.43
CA ALA A 82 3.49 -3.97 4.81
C ALA A 82 2.06 -4.55 4.87
N GLN A 83 1.12 -3.82 5.47
CA GLN A 83 -0.27 -4.24 5.59
C GLN A 83 -0.92 -4.34 4.21
N VAL A 84 -0.76 -3.32 3.36
CA VAL A 84 -1.26 -3.33 1.99
C VAL A 84 -0.67 -4.48 1.19
N PHE A 85 0.64 -4.70 1.30
CA PHE A 85 1.32 -5.80 0.64
C PHE A 85 0.70 -7.15 1.03
N LEU A 86 0.54 -7.41 2.32
CA LEU A 86 -0.01 -8.65 2.86
C LEU A 86 -1.44 -8.91 2.38
N THR A 87 -2.29 -7.87 2.35
CA THR A 87 -3.67 -8.01 1.85
C THR A 87 -3.76 -8.30 0.36
N ASN A 88 -2.72 -7.99 -0.39
CA ASN A 88 -2.62 -8.17 -1.82
C ASN A 88 -1.96 -9.49 -2.22
N GLN A 89 -1.49 -10.28 -1.24
CA GLN A 89 -0.84 -11.57 -1.51
C GLN A 89 -1.83 -12.74 -1.52
N THR A 90 -1.45 -13.82 -2.20
CA THR A 90 -2.16 -15.09 -2.11
C THR A 90 -2.01 -15.70 -0.71
N THR A 91 -2.95 -16.58 -0.34
CA THR A 91 -2.91 -17.32 0.93
C THR A 91 -1.60 -18.08 1.13
N THR A 92 -1.01 -18.62 0.06
CA THR A 92 0.26 -19.35 0.11
C THR A 92 1.41 -18.45 0.50
N THR A 93 1.56 -17.31 -0.18
CA THR A 93 2.60 -16.32 0.13
C THR A 93 2.43 -15.74 1.53
N PHE A 94 1.18 -15.47 1.96
CA PHE A 94 0.90 -15.02 3.31
C PHE A 94 1.32 -16.04 4.38
N LYS A 95 0.98 -17.33 4.20
CA LYS A 95 1.38 -18.40 5.12
C LYS A 95 2.89 -18.60 5.19
N LEU A 96 3.58 -18.48 4.05
CA LEU A 96 5.05 -18.51 3.98
C LEU A 96 5.65 -17.40 4.84
N LEU A 97 5.22 -16.15 4.62
CA LEU A 97 5.69 -15.00 5.40
C LEU A 97 5.37 -15.14 6.89
N ASN A 98 4.20 -15.69 7.24
CA ASN A 98 3.82 -15.95 8.63
C ASN A 98 4.77 -16.96 9.29
N THR A 99 5.18 -17.98 8.54
CA THR A 99 6.12 -19.00 9.02
C THR A 99 7.50 -18.39 9.24
N LEU A 100 7.97 -17.57 8.29
CA LEU A 100 9.26 -16.86 8.39
C LEU A 100 9.27 -15.84 9.54
N ALA A 101 8.15 -15.14 9.79
CA ALA A 101 7.99 -14.22 10.91
C ALA A 101 8.14 -14.92 12.29
N GLY A 102 7.78 -16.20 12.36
CA GLY A 102 7.87 -17.01 13.57
C GLY A 102 9.25 -17.64 13.84
N GLN A 103 10.19 -17.56 12.90
CA GLN A 103 11.52 -18.15 13.05
C GLN A 103 12.45 -17.38 14.03
N PRO A 104 12.46 -16.04 14.06
CA PRO A 104 13.24 -15.28 15.04
C PRO A 104 12.78 -15.56 16.48
N THR A 105 13.69 -15.39 17.44
CA THR A 105 13.38 -15.46 18.87
C THR A 105 13.56 -14.07 19.49
N PRO A 106 12.52 -13.42 20.03
CA PRO A 106 11.13 -13.91 20.13
C PRO A 106 10.38 -13.92 18.79
N PRO A 107 9.38 -14.81 18.62
CA PRO A 107 8.55 -14.85 17.42
C PRO A 107 7.84 -13.51 17.18
N LYS A 108 7.81 -13.05 15.93
CA LYS A 108 7.10 -11.84 15.54
C LYS A 108 5.75 -12.19 14.92
N ASN A 109 4.75 -11.35 15.16
CA ASN A 109 3.50 -11.41 14.42
C ASN A 109 3.75 -10.93 12.98
N ILE A 110 3.10 -11.56 11.99
CA ILE A 110 3.19 -11.13 10.60
C ILE A 110 2.73 -9.68 10.40
N ASN A 111 1.74 -9.21 11.17
CA ASN A 111 1.21 -7.84 11.07
C ASN A 111 2.18 -6.78 11.62
N ASP A 112 3.18 -7.20 12.39
CA ASP A 112 4.22 -6.33 12.97
C ASP A 112 5.51 -6.33 12.11
N LEU A 113 5.52 -7.05 10.98
CA LEU A 113 6.66 -7.05 10.07
C LEU A 113 6.76 -5.71 9.34
N SER A 114 7.97 -5.12 9.36
CA SER A 114 8.30 -4.02 8.47
C SER A 114 8.36 -4.50 7.03
N MET A 115 8.09 -3.58 6.09
CA MET A 115 8.20 -3.86 4.66
C MET A 115 9.62 -4.30 4.28
N SER A 116 10.65 -3.78 4.94
CA SER A 116 12.04 -4.20 4.73
C SER A 116 12.26 -5.70 4.99
N ASN A 117 11.73 -6.23 6.09
CA ASN A 117 11.86 -7.65 6.42
C ASN A 117 11.11 -8.53 5.41
N ILE A 118 9.93 -8.10 4.98
CA ILE A 118 9.15 -8.82 3.96
C ILE A 118 9.93 -8.88 2.64
N VAL A 119 10.54 -7.78 2.20
CA VAL A 119 11.34 -7.76 0.97
C VAL A 119 12.54 -8.69 1.07
N GLU A 120 13.20 -8.73 2.23
CA GLU A 120 14.33 -9.64 2.47
C GLU A 120 13.89 -11.11 2.43
N PHE A 121 12.79 -11.45 3.10
CA PHE A 121 12.21 -12.80 3.05
C PHE A 121 11.80 -13.22 1.64
N MET A 122 11.08 -12.36 0.91
CA MET A 122 10.66 -12.67 -0.45
C MET A 122 11.87 -12.82 -1.38
N LYS A 123 12.89 -11.98 -1.22
CA LYS A 123 14.15 -12.10 -1.95
C LYS A 123 14.83 -13.42 -1.62
N ASP A 124 14.92 -13.78 -0.36
CA ASP A 124 15.55 -15.02 0.07
C ASP A 124 14.90 -16.27 -0.52
N GLN A 125 13.56 -16.28 -0.56
CA GLN A 125 12.78 -17.42 -1.02
C GLN A 125 12.67 -17.50 -2.55
N TYR A 126 12.69 -16.36 -3.25
CA TYR A 126 12.32 -16.27 -4.66
C TYR A 126 13.41 -15.70 -5.59
N ASP A 127 14.48 -15.09 -5.06
CA ASP A 127 15.70 -14.99 -5.87
C ASP A 127 16.30 -16.39 -6.00
N SER A 128 16.75 -16.71 -7.21
CA SER A 128 17.41 -17.96 -7.50
C SER A 128 18.74 -18.03 -6.73
N ARG A 129 18.70 -18.64 -5.54
CA ARG A 129 19.91 -19.13 -4.89
C ARG A 129 20.49 -20.23 -5.77
N ARG A 130 21.64 -19.97 -6.41
CA ARG A 130 22.40 -21.00 -7.10
C ARG A 130 22.78 -22.07 -6.07
N PHE A 131 22.07 -23.19 -6.06
CA PHE A 131 22.44 -24.34 -5.24
C PHE A 131 23.72 -24.94 -5.81
N VAL A 132 24.88 -24.44 -5.35
CA VAL A 132 26.20 -24.80 -5.89
C VAL A 132 26.39 -26.31 -5.94
N VAL A 133 25.90 -27.05 -4.94
CA VAL A 133 25.97 -28.51 -4.92
C VAL A 133 25.11 -29.14 -6.02
N ARG A 134 23.87 -28.69 -6.20
CA ARG A 134 22.98 -29.15 -7.27
C ARG A 134 23.54 -28.81 -8.65
N GLU A 135 24.04 -27.59 -8.84
CA GLU A 135 24.61 -27.18 -10.12
C GLU A 135 25.92 -27.90 -10.43
N ARG A 136 26.77 -28.15 -9.42
CA ARG A 136 27.94 -29.02 -9.59
C ARG A 136 27.54 -30.43 -9.95
N PHE A 137 26.55 -30.99 -9.27
CA PHE A 137 26.04 -32.32 -9.58
C PHE A 137 25.49 -32.37 -11.01
N ARG A 138 24.64 -31.42 -11.41
CA ARG A 138 24.12 -31.31 -12.77
C ARG A 138 25.24 -31.16 -13.80
N PHE A 139 26.24 -30.34 -13.52
CA PHE A 139 27.39 -30.14 -14.39
C PHE A 139 28.19 -31.44 -14.58
N TRP A 140 28.51 -32.16 -13.50
CA TRP A 140 29.33 -33.36 -13.58
C TRP A 140 28.57 -34.62 -14.02
N SER A 141 27.27 -34.70 -13.71
CA SER A 141 26.44 -35.87 -14.00
C SER A 141 25.68 -35.74 -15.33
N ASP A 142 25.03 -34.60 -15.56
CA ASP A 142 24.05 -34.42 -16.65
C ASP A 142 24.61 -33.62 -17.83
N MET A 143 25.62 -32.78 -17.61
CA MET A 143 26.23 -31.94 -18.65
C MET A 143 27.27 -32.69 -19.48
N LYS A 144 26.90 -33.88 -19.97
CA LYS A 144 27.71 -34.63 -20.94
C LYS A 144 27.41 -34.15 -22.35
N ARG A 145 28.41 -34.19 -23.22
CA ARG A 145 28.26 -33.92 -24.65
C ARG A 145 27.37 -35.01 -25.25
N LYS A 146 26.30 -34.59 -25.92
CA LYS A 146 25.42 -35.54 -26.63
C LYS A 146 26.10 -36.02 -27.92
N PRO A 147 25.81 -37.22 -28.43
CA PRO A 147 26.32 -37.68 -29.71
C PRO A 147 25.94 -36.69 -30.83
N GLY A 148 26.93 -36.23 -31.61
CA GLY A 148 26.72 -35.27 -32.71
C GLY A 148 26.68 -33.79 -32.31
N GLU A 149 26.64 -33.46 -31.02
CA GLU A 149 26.69 -32.07 -30.54
C GLU A 149 28.09 -31.49 -30.75
N THR A 150 28.21 -30.20 -31.08
CA THR A 150 29.48 -29.47 -31.18
C THR A 150 29.97 -28.99 -29.80
N ILE A 151 31.24 -28.58 -29.70
CA ILE A 151 31.78 -28.02 -28.46
C ILE A 151 31.08 -26.70 -28.10
N GLN A 152 30.72 -25.90 -29.11
CA GLN A 152 30.04 -24.62 -28.92
C GLN A 152 28.60 -24.80 -28.41
N GLU A 153 27.87 -25.79 -28.94
CA GLU A 153 26.53 -26.13 -28.47
C GLU A 153 26.54 -26.66 -27.03
N MET A 154 27.54 -27.47 -26.67
CA MET A 154 27.73 -27.89 -25.28
C MET A 154 28.02 -26.70 -24.36
N ALA A 155 28.91 -25.78 -24.78
CA ALA A 155 29.25 -24.59 -24.01
C ALA A 155 28.04 -23.65 -23.78
N ALA A 156 27.12 -23.57 -24.74
CA ALA A 156 25.91 -22.75 -24.62
C ALA A 156 24.88 -23.29 -23.61
N ARG A 157 24.98 -24.57 -23.20
CA ARG A 157 24.08 -25.21 -22.22
C ARG A 157 24.58 -25.13 -20.77
N ILE A 158 25.83 -24.70 -20.57
CA ILE A 158 26.49 -24.52 -19.27
C ILE A 158 26.10 -23.17 -18.69
#